data_AF-A0A840CIK3-F1
#
_entry.id   AF-A0A840CIK3-F1
#
_cell.length_a   1.000
_cell.length_b   1.000
_cell.length_c   1.000
_cell.angle_alpha   90.00
_cell.angle_beta   90.00
_cell.angle_gamma   90.00
#
_symmetry.space_group_name_H-M   'P 1'
#
loop_
_entity.id
_entity.type
_entity.pdbx_description
1 polymer ?
#
loop_
_entity_poly.entity_id
_entity_poly.type
_entity_poly.pdbx_seq_one_letter_code
_entity_poly.pdbx_strand_id
1 'polypeptide(L)'
;MSKHKIRNNKTCLNCGSFVERNHCPNCGQENSESRQSFYHLFTHFVSDYLHYDGSFWKSIKCLFIYPGKLSLEYMKGKRKSYINPFSLYIFISFLAFFIPFLLPDPPTINDEEKNTGNKLTIVNAGRDTTILNDKQLLSVQLDSIYRNSNPEKQLISTDNIIYKTALNVADNMDDKHRQEKAMDFFVSNIPKALFIYMPMFAFMLWLFHNKKRFYYFDSGIFTLHFFSVVLFSFTIGSILVCIANWLDWIWLAALTWIFFICYITFYFFRGSRIFYNEKRWVSNIKSFIQVIINFILILLVLIIYGLFTVVKVYG
;
A
#
# COMPACT_ATOMS: atom_id res chain seq x y z
N MET A 1 1.07 23.07 18.05
CA MET A 1 2.35 23.84 18.08
C MET A 1 2.84 23.96 19.52
N SER A 2 3.67 23.02 19.94
CA SER A 2 4.51 23.17 21.14
C SER A 2 5.37 24.43 21.01
N LYS A 3 5.35 25.29 22.03
CA LYS A 3 6.16 26.51 22.06
C LYS A 3 7.57 26.12 22.49
N HIS A 4 8.49 26.00 21.52
CA HIS A 4 9.91 25.92 21.85
C HIS A 4 10.32 27.18 22.62
N LYS A 5 11.20 27.00 23.61
CA LYS A 5 11.77 28.13 24.35
C LYS A 5 12.51 29.03 23.37
N ILE A 6 12.02 30.25 23.23
CA ILE A 6 12.57 31.26 22.32
C ILE A 6 13.90 31.71 22.89
N ARG A 7 14.93 31.82 22.04
CA ARG A 7 16.24 32.34 22.44
C ARG A 7 16.10 33.81 22.83
N ASN A 8 16.77 34.19 23.93
CA ASN A 8 16.84 35.59 24.35
C ASN A 8 17.59 36.46 23.32
N ASN A 9 18.56 35.88 22.59
CA ASN A 9 19.27 36.60 21.53
C ASN A 9 18.38 36.77 20.29
N LYS A 10 18.19 38.02 19.87
CA LYS A 10 17.38 38.43 18.72
C LYS A 10 18.12 38.35 17.38
N THR A 11 19.32 37.79 17.35
CA THR A 11 20.09 37.57 16.13
C THR A 11 19.83 36.18 15.58
N CYS A 12 19.41 36.11 14.31
CA CYS A 12 19.19 34.84 13.60
C CYS A 12 20.50 34.06 13.49
N LEU A 13 20.48 32.76 13.83
CA LEU A 13 21.65 31.89 13.71
C LEU A 13 22.00 31.53 12.26
N ASN A 14 21.01 31.53 11.36
CA ASN A 14 21.23 31.18 9.96
C ASN A 14 21.76 32.37 9.14
N CYS A 15 21.09 33.52 9.20
CA CYS A 15 21.39 34.66 8.31
C CYS A 15 21.85 35.93 9.02
N GLY A 16 22.00 35.93 10.36
CA GLY A 16 22.49 37.08 11.13
C GLY A 16 21.53 38.27 11.24
N SER A 17 20.38 38.26 10.57
CA SER A 17 19.41 39.35 10.65
C SER A 17 18.71 39.41 12.02
N PHE A 18 18.25 40.61 12.40
CA PHE A 18 17.44 40.80 13.60
C PHE A 18 16.08 40.10 13.49
N VAL A 19 15.65 39.44 14.58
CA VAL A 19 14.44 38.63 14.67
C VAL A 19 13.54 39.18 15.77
N GLU A 20 12.53 39.94 15.38
CA GLU A 20 11.60 40.57 16.33
C GLU A 20 10.65 39.54 16.99
N ARG A 21 10.05 38.66 16.18
CA ARG A 21 9.09 37.61 16.60
C ARG A 21 9.77 36.26 16.84
N ASN A 22 9.00 35.17 16.76
CA ASN A 22 9.53 33.81 16.90
C ASN A 22 10.25 33.31 15.66
N HIS A 23 9.96 33.88 14.48
CA HIS A 23 10.53 33.44 13.21
C HIS A 23 11.25 34.61 12.54
N CYS A 24 12.40 34.32 11.95
CA CYS A 24 13.19 35.28 11.21
C CYS A 24 12.44 35.74 9.94
N PRO A 25 12.26 37.05 9.71
CA PRO A 25 11.56 37.55 8.52
C PRO A 25 12.36 37.31 7.23
N ASN A 26 13.70 37.27 7.33
CA ASN A 26 14.57 37.12 6.17
C ASN A 26 14.69 35.66 5.68
N CYS A 27 15.03 34.71 6.56
CA CYS A 27 15.26 33.31 6.19
C CYS A 27 14.19 32.31 6.69
N GLY A 28 13.20 32.75 7.46
CA GLY A 28 12.12 31.91 7.98
C GLY A 28 12.49 31.00 9.16
N GLN A 29 13.75 30.98 9.61
CA GLN A 29 14.18 30.14 10.74
C GLN A 29 13.46 30.55 12.06
N GLU A 30 12.97 29.56 12.81
CA GLU A 30 12.47 29.77 14.17
C GLU A 30 13.62 30.06 15.15
N ASN A 31 13.47 31.09 15.97
CA ASN A 31 14.47 31.52 16.94
C ASN A 31 14.34 30.76 18.27
N SER A 32 14.39 29.43 18.20
CA SER A 32 14.27 28.51 19.34
C SER A 32 15.63 28.00 19.81
N GLU A 33 15.72 27.58 21.07
CA GLU A 33 16.90 26.91 21.62
C GLU A 33 17.07 25.51 21.00
N SER A 34 18.25 25.22 20.45
CA SER A 34 18.53 23.97 19.72
C SER A 34 18.91 22.78 20.60
N ARG A 35 19.41 23.03 21.82
CA ARG A 35 19.85 21.96 22.73
C ARG A 35 18.68 21.50 23.59
N GLN A 36 18.23 20.28 23.37
CA GLN A 36 17.21 19.61 24.18
C GLN A 36 17.70 18.22 24.58
N SER A 37 17.25 17.71 25.71
CA SER A 37 17.58 16.36 26.15
C SER A 37 16.85 15.32 25.30
N PHE A 38 17.41 14.11 25.19
CA PHE A 38 16.79 13.01 24.43
C PHE A 38 15.37 12.68 24.90
N TYR A 39 15.14 12.66 26.23
CA TYR A 39 13.82 12.45 26.82
C TYR A 39 12.84 13.55 26.40
N HIS A 40 13.28 14.81 26.39
CA HIS A 40 12.46 15.93 25.93
C HIS A 40 12.16 15.81 24.43
N LEU A 41 13.12 15.42 23.59
CA LEU A 41 12.90 15.21 22.16
C LEU A 41 11.90 14.07 21.87
N PHE A 42 12.03 12.92 22.55
CA PHE A 42 11.15 11.77 22.34
C PHE A 42 9.73 12.04 22.85
N THR A 43 9.58 12.57 24.07
CA THR A 43 8.26 12.94 24.60
C THR A 43 7.64 14.08 23.80
N HIS A 44 8.42 15.02 23.28
CA HIS A 44 7.95 16.10 22.40
C HIS A 44 7.50 15.56 21.03
N PHE A 45 8.25 14.63 20.41
CA PHE A 45 7.85 13.99 19.16
C PHE A 45 6.55 13.18 19.30
N VAL A 46 6.45 12.37 20.36
CA VAL A 46 5.25 11.61 20.68
C VAL A 46 4.10 12.54 21.08
N SER A 47 4.37 13.65 21.77
CA SER A 47 3.35 14.62 22.18
C SER A 47 2.81 15.45 21.01
N ASP A 48 3.67 15.87 20.10
CA ASP A 48 3.30 16.59 18.87
C ASP A 48 2.43 15.72 17.95
N TYR A 49 2.66 14.41 17.89
CA TYR A 49 1.86 13.49 17.07
C TYR A 49 0.63 12.92 17.80
N LEU A 50 0.74 12.51 19.07
CA LEU A 50 -0.32 11.78 19.77
C LEU A 50 -1.08 12.60 20.82
N HIS A 51 -0.47 13.60 21.47
CA HIS A 51 -1.09 14.23 22.65
C HIS A 51 -1.59 15.67 22.49
N TYR A 52 -1.24 16.47 21.47
CA TYR A 52 -1.74 17.86 21.47
C TYR A 52 -1.76 18.65 20.15
N ASP A 53 -1.69 18.03 18.95
CA ASP A 53 -1.98 18.78 17.73
C ASP A 53 -3.44 18.55 17.33
N GLY A 54 -4.33 19.47 17.70
CA GLY A 54 -5.74 19.44 17.29
C GLY A 54 -5.90 19.32 15.77
N SER A 55 -4.88 19.74 15.00
CA SER A 55 -4.76 19.53 13.56
C SER A 55 -4.71 18.06 13.15
N PHE A 56 -4.11 17.14 13.92
CA PHE A 56 -4.10 15.70 13.65
C PHE A 56 -5.50 15.12 13.70
N TRP A 57 -6.15 15.20 14.86
CA TRP A 57 -7.50 14.68 15.06
C TRP A 57 -8.52 15.37 14.16
N LYS A 58 -8.36 16.67 13.91
CA LYS A 58 -9.15 17.41 12.92
C LYS A 58 -8.91 16.90 11.51
N SER A 59 -7.68 16.54 11.15
CA SER A 59 -7.35 15.96 9.84
C SER A 59 -7.95 14.57 9.72
N ILE A 60 -7.78 13.66 10.68
CA ILE A 60 -8.40 12.33 10.65
C ILE A 60 -9.92 12.41 10.57
N LYS A 61 -10.55 13.23 11.42
CA LYS A 61 -12.00 13.45 11.38
C LYS A 61 -12.44 14.01 10.04
N CYS A 62 -11.70 14.98 9.50
CA CYS A 62 -12.01 15.57 8.20
C CYS A 62 -11.80 14.57 7.05
N LEU A 63 -10.72 13.80 7.11
CA LEU A 63 -10.30 12.79 6.16
C LEU A 63 -11.38 11.72 6.04
N PHE A 64 -11.85 11.17 7.15
CA PHE A 64 -12.78 10.03 7.17
C PHE A 64 -14.25 10.45 7.05
N ILE A 65 -14.68 11.54 7.70
CA ILE A 65 -16.12 11.89 7.70
C ILE A 65 -16.51 12.71 6.46
N TYR A 66 -15.58 13.50 5.90
CA TYR A 66 -15.89 14.48 4.85
C TYR A 66 -15.10 14.21 3.56
N PRO A 67 -15.60 13.34 2.66
CA PRO A 67 -14.88 12.93 1.46
C PRO A 67 -14.46 14.10 0.58
N GLY A 68 -13.17 14.14 0.21
CA GLY A 68 -12.57 15.17 -0.65
C GLY A 68 -12.43 16.56 -0.02
N LYS A 69 -13.02 16.82 1.16
CA LYS A 69 -12.99 18.14 1.81
C LYS A 69 -11.59 18.49 2.30
N LEU A 70 -10.87 17.53 2.89
CA LEU A 70 -9.52 17.76 3.41
C LEU A 70 -8.56 18.20 2.30
N SER A 71 -8.56 17.48 1.19
CA SER A 71 -7.78 17.83 -0.01
C SER A 71 -8.12 19.24 -0.51
N LEU A 72 -9.41 19.57 -0.57
CA LEU A 72 -9.86 20.90 -1.00
C LEU A 72 -9.41 22.02 -0.05
N GLU A 73 -9.52 21.82 1.26
CA GLU A 73 -9.09 22.83 2.25
C GLU A 73 -7.57 23.02 2.27
N TYR A 74 -6.81 21.95 2.02
CA TYR A 74 -5.36 22.04 1.84
C TYR A 74 -5.01 22.86 0.60
N MET A 75 -5.69 22.61 -0.53
CA MET A 75 -5.52 23.38 -1.78
C MET A 75 -5.93 24.84 -1.65
N LYS A 76 -6.91 25.16 -0.79
CA LYS A 76 -7.26 26.55 -0.42
C LYS A 76 -6.20 27.26 0.44
N GLY A 77 -5.10 26.58 0.79
CA GLY A 77 -4.00 27.17 1.53
C GLY A 77 -4.07 27.02 3.06
N LYS A 78 -5.02 26.25 3.61
CA LYS A 78 -5.13 26.02 5.06
C LYS A 78 -4.10 25.02 5.60
N ARG A 79 -2.82 25.21 5.27
CA ARG A 79 -1.71 24.26 5.49
C ARG A 79 -1.25 24.13 6.95
N LYS A 80 -1.66 25.05 7.85
CA LYS A 80 -1.41 24.95 9.31
C LYS A 80 -2.55 24.31 10.09
N SER A 81 -3.76 24.29 9.52
CA SER A 81 -4.96 23.76 10.19
C SER A 81 -5.13 22.25 10.04
N TYR A 82 -4.37 21.66 9.13
CA TYR A 82 -4.41 20.26 8.74
C TYR A 82 -2.99 19.76 8.54
N ILE A 83 -2.78 18.47 8.73
CA ILE A 83 -1.49 17.83 8.52
C ILE A 83 -1.17 17.79 7.03
N ASN A 84 0.14 17.83 6.72
CA ASN A 84 0.63 17.63 5.36
C ASN A 84 0.16 16.26 4.80
N PRO A 85 -0.44 16.20 3.60
CA PRO A 85 -0.95 14.97 2.99
C PRO A 85 0.09 13.84 2.96
N PHE A 86 1.36 14.16 2.70
CA PHE A 86 2.44 13.18 2.63
C PHE A 86 2.77 12.59 4.00
N SER A 87 2.95 13.46 5.01
CA SER A 87 3.21 13.04 6.39
C SER A 87 2.05 12.22 6.96
N LEU A 88 0.81 12.63 6.65
CA LEU A 88 -0.39 11.92 7.05
C LEU A 88 -0.43 10.51 6.43
N TYR A 89 -0.14 10.40 5.13
CA TYR A 89 -0.10 9.12 4.44
C TYR A 89 0.98 8.19 5.00
N ILE A 90 2.21 8.68 5.22
CA ILE A 90 3.29 7.87 5.81
C ILE A 90 2.89 7.36 7.19
N PHE A 91 2.36 8.25 8.03
CA PHE A 91 1.95 7.90 9.38
C PHE A 91 0.84 6.82 9.37
N ILE A 92 -0.19 7.00 8.55
CA ILE A 92 -1.28 6.03 8.44
C ILE A 92 -0.79 4.73 7.81
N SER A 93 0.11 4.77 6.83
CA SER A 93 0.70 3.57 6.23
C SER A 93 1.47 2.77 7.27
N PHE A 94 2.31 3.43 8.07
CA PHE A 94 3.02 2.78 9.17
C PHE A 94 2.04 2.06 10.11
N LEU A 95 0.98 2.75 10.54
CA LEU A 95 -0.05 2.14 11.40
C LEU A 95 -0.76 0.96 10.73
N ALA A 96 -1.12 1.09 9.45
CA ALA A 96 -1.89 0.08 8.73
C ALA A 96 -1.12 -1.23 8.51
N PHE A 97 0.20 -1.17 8.40
CA PHE A 97 1.04 -2.37 8.28
C PHE A 97 1.54 -2.88 9.63
N PHE A 98 1.67 -2.00 10.64
CA PHE A 98 2.16 -2.37 11.96
C PHE A 98 1.07 -2.96 12.87
N ILE A 99 -0.15 -2.40 12.86
CA ILE A 99 -1.22 -2.83 13.77
C ILE A 99 -1.65 -4.29 13.56
N PRO A 100 -1.86 -4.79 12.33
CA PRO A 100 -2.24 -6.18 12.14
C PRO A 100 -1.22 -7.19 12.71
N PHE A 101 0.06 -6.84 12.76
CA PHE A 101 1.11 -7.65 13.36
C PHE A 101 1.01 -7.73 14.90
N LEU A 102 0.35 -6.77 15.54
CA LEU A 102 0.15 -6.74 17.00
C LEU A 102 -1.15 -7.43 17.44
N LEU A 103 -2.06 -7.73 16.50
CA LEU A 103 -3.35 -8.33 16.83
C LEU A 103 -3.16 -9.81 17.19
N PRO A 104 -3.74 -10.29 18.30
CA PRO A 104 -3.66 -11.69 18.70
C PRO A 104 -4.46 -12.57 17.74
N ASP A 105 -3.95 -13.78 17.47
CA ASP A 105 -4.67 -14.77 16.70
C ASP A 105 -5.99 -15.15 17.42
N PRO A 106 -7.09 -15.34 16.68
CA PRO A 106 -8.35 -15.77 17.28
C PRO A 106 -8.21 -17.21 17.81
N PRO A 107 -9.00 -17.59 18.83
CA PRO A 107 -9.02 -18.97 19.30
C PRO A 107 -9.47 -19.90 18.16
N THR A 108 -8.61 -20.84 17.80
CA THR A 108 -8.85 -21.87 16.79
C THR A 108 -9.80 -22.93 17.35
N ILE A 109 -11.03 -23.00 16.82
CA ILE A 109 -12.01 -24.04 17.20
C ILE A 109 -11.64 -25.43 16.63
N ASN A 110 -10.65 -25.55 15.74
CA ASN A 110 -10.36 -26.79 14.99
C ASN A 110 -8.90 -27.26 15.06
N ASP A 111 -8.27 -27.25 16.23
CA ASP A 111 -6.90 -27.80 16.38
C ASP A 111 -6.85 -29.34 16.54
N GLU A 112 -7.99 -30.05 16.53
CA GLU A 112 -8.02 -31.51 16.73
C GLU A 112 -8.00 -32.36 15.43
N GLU A 113 -8.17 -31.81 14.23
CA GLU A 113 -8.37 -32.63 13.01
C GLU A 113 -7.20 -32.68 12.01
N LYS A 114 -5.98 -32.22 12.36
CA LYS A 114 -4.80 -32.34 11.47
C LYS A 114 -3.94 -33.60 11.66
N ASN A 115 -4.29 -34.53 12.55
CA ASN A 115 -3.44 -35.68 12.89
C ASN A 115 -3.92 -37.06 12.42
N THR A 116 -4.95 -37.15 11.57
CA THR A 116 -5.48 -38.46 11.11
C THR A 116 -5.44 -38.59 9.59
N GLY A 117 -4.23 -38.49 9.02
CA GLY A 117 -4.07 -38.57 7.57
C GLY A 117 -2.66 -38.94 7.15
N ASN A 118 -2.07 -39.99 7.72
CA ASN A 118 -0.97 -40.73 7.09
C ASN A 118 -0.73 -42.06 7.79
N LYS A 119 -1.56 -43.05 7.46
CA LYS A 119 -1.16 -44.46 7.54
C LYS A 119 -1.83 -45.24 6.41
N LEU A 120 -1.37 -45.00 5.18
CA LEU A 120 -1.56 -45.95 4.09
C LEU A 120 -0.36 -46.89 4.05
N THR A 121 -0.62 -48.11 4.47
CA THR A 121 0.25 -49.28 4.34
C THR A 121 0.43 -49.57 2.85
N ILE A 122 1.63 -49.36 2.31
CA ILE A 122 1.97 -49.80 0.95
C ILE A 122 2.33 -51.29 1.03
N VAL A 123 1.47 -52.14 0.46
CA VAL A 123 1.79 -53.53 0.13
C VAL A 123 2.53 -53.50 -1.21
N ASN A 124 3.79 -53.92 -1.21
CA ASN A 124 4.55 -54.11 -2.43
C ASN A 124 3.98 -55.27 -3.25
N ALA A 125 3.60 -55.00 -4.50
CA ALA A 125 3.44 -56.01 -5.55
C ALA A 125 4.02 -55.42 -6.84
N GLY A 126 5.11 -56.02 -7.32
CA GLY A 126 5.86 -55.54 -8.48
C GLY A 126 5.07 -55.61 -9.79
N ARG A 127 5.35 -54.63 -10.66
CA ARG A 127 5.54 -54.76 -12.13
C ARG A 127 5.84 -53.37 -12.69
N ASP A 128 6.92 -53.27 -13.46
CA ASP A 128 7.39 -52.06 -14.14
C ASP A 128 6.26 -51.40 -14.94
N THR A 129 5.86 -50.22 -14.50
CA THR A 129 5.09 -49.28 -15.33
C THR A 129 5.75 -47.93 -15.13
N THR A 130 6.45 -47.44 -16.17
CA THR A 130 7.07 -46.11 -16.17
C THR A 130 5.95 -45.08 -16.23
N ILE A 131 5.46 -44.65 -15.07
CA ILE A 131 4.53 -43.53 -14.96
C ILE A 131 5.35 -42.27 -15.25
N LEU A 132 5.29 -41.79 -16.50
CA LEU A 132 5.82 -40.46 -16.82
C LEU A 132 4.98 -39.44 -16.04
N ASN A 133 5.63 -38.72 -15.13
CA ASN A 133 5.02 -37.59 -14.44
C ASN A 133 4.68 -36.47 -15.45
N ASP A 134 3.56 -35.79 -15.27
CA ASP A 134 3.12 -34.64 -16.11
C ASP A 134 4.22 -33.56 -16.27
N LYS A 135 5.13 -33.45 -15.29
CA LYS A 135 6.29 -32.56 -15.31
C LYS A 135 7.34 -32.95 -16.37
N GLN A 136 7.55 -34.24 -16.59
CA GLN A 136 8.41 -34.75 -17.67
C GLN A 136 7.75 -34.53 -19.04
N LEU A 137 6.43 -34.70 -19.14
CA LEU A 137 5.67 -34.42 -20.36
C LEU A 137 5.77 -32.95 -20.76
N LEU A 138 5.69 -32.02 -19.79
CA LEU A 138 5.82 -30.58 -20.03
C LEU A 138 7.20 -30.21 -20.59
N SER A 139 8.29 -30.74 -20.00
CA SER A 139 9.67 -30.50 -20.48
C SER A 139 9.90 -31.06 -21.90
N VAL A 140 9.34 -32.23 -22.21
CA VAL A 140 9.41 -32.86 -23.54
C VAL A 140 8.53 -32.14 -24.56
N GLN A 141 7.39 -31.59 -24.15
CA GLN A 141 6.53 -30.75 -25.00
C GLN A 141 7.19 -29.41 -25.32
N LEU A 142 7.88 -28.79 -24.37
CA LEU A 142 8.69 -27.59 -24.59
C LEU A 142 9.84 -27.85 -25.57
N ASP A 143 10.54 -28.98 -25.44
CA ASP A 143 11.62 -29.38 -26.35
C ASP A 143 11.12 -29.70 -27.78
N SER A 144 9.94 -30.32 -27.91
CA SER A 144 9.35 -30.66 -29.21
C SER A 144 8.73 -29.45 -29.93
N ILE A 145 8.14 -28.50 -29.19
CA ILE A 145 7.67 -27.22 -29.75
C ILE A 145 8.87 -26.39 -30.28
N TYR A 146 10.02 -26.45 -29.62
CA TYR A 146 11.24 -25.78 -30.07
C TYR A 146 11.82 -26.42 -31.34
N ARG A 147 11.92 -27.77 -31.39
CA ARG A 147 12.43 -28.52 -32.55
C ARG A 147 11.59 -28.36 -33.82
N ASN A 148 10.31 -28.04 -33.69
CA ASN A 148 9.37 -27.95 -34.83
C ASN A 148 9.19 -26.52 -35.37
N SER A 149 9.98 -25.55 -34.89
CA SER A 149 9.91 -24.16 -35.32
C SER A 149 10.96 -23.82 -36.38
N ASN A 150 10.52 -23.22 -37.49
CA ASN A 150 11.32 -22.88 -38.68
C ASN A 150 12.65 -22.16 -38.36
N PRO A 151 13.71 -22.35 -39.19
CA PRO A 151 15.06 -21.85 -38.95
C PRO A 151 15.21 -20.30 -38.90
N GLU A 152 14.21 -19.53 -39.31
CA GLU A 152 14.24 -18.06 -39.20
C GLU A 152 14.01 -17.50 -37.78
N LYS A 153 13.62 -18.34 -36.79
CA LYS A 153 13.43 -17.92 -35.38
C LYS A 153 14.60 -18.28 -34.44
N GLN A 154 15.79 -18.54 -34.98
CA GLN A 154 17.04 -18.73 -34.22
C GLN A 154 17.51 -17.50 -33.39
N LEU A 155 16.71 -16.43 -33.30
CA LEU A 155 16.97 -15.25 -32.45
C LEU A 155 16.73 -15.47 -30.95
N ILE A 156 16.21 -16.63 -30.53
CA ILE A 156 16.10 -17.00 -29.10
C ILE A 156 17.09 -18.13 -28.83
N SER A 157 18.35 -17.75 -28.61
CA SER A 157 19.44 -18.67 -28.28
C SER A 157 19.16 -19.41 -26.96
N THR A 158 19.71 -20.62 -26.81
CA THR A 158 19.78 -21.36 -25.54
C THR A 158 20.56 -20.63 -24.44
N ASP A 159 21.29 -19.57 -24.80
CA ASP A 159 21.92 -18.60 -23.88
C ASP A 159 20.97 -17.49 -23.42
N ASN A 160 19.72 -17.48 -23.89
CA ASN A 160 18.76 -16.47 -23.48
C ASN A 160 18.39 -16.67 -22.01
N ILE A 161 18.86 -15.72 -21.18
CA ILE A 161 18.66 -15.68 -19.73
C ILE A 161 17.19 -15.88 -19.36
N ILE A 162 16.25 -15.39 -20.17
CA ILE A 162 14.80 -15.50 -19.93
C ILE A 162 14.34 -16.97 -20.01
N TYR A 163 14.83 -17.72 -21.00
CA TYR A 163 14.47 -19.13 -21.19
C TYR A 163 15.04 -20.01 -20.08
N LYS A 164 16.32 -19.81 -19.74
CA LYS A 164 16.99 -20.52 -18.63
C LYS A 164 16.33 -20.23 -17.28
N THR A 165 15.93 -18.98 -17.03
CA THR A 165 15.19 -18.61 -15.82
C THR A 165 13.80 -19.26 -15.79
N ALA A 166 13.09 -19.33 -16.93
CA ALA A 166 11.78 -19.96 -17.00
C ALA A 166 11.84 -21.48 -16.69
N LEU A 167 12.86 -22.18 -17.19
CA LEU A 167 13.09 -23.59 -16.87
C LEU A 167 13.44 -23.79 -15.39
N ASN A 168 14.35 -22.99 -14.83
CA ASN A 168 14.69 -23.04 -13.41
C ASN A 168 13.48 -22.78 -12.50
N VAL A 169 12.60 -21.86 -12.89
CA VAL A 169 11.33 -21.63 -12.20
C VAL A 169 10.45 -22.88 -12.29
N ALA A 170 10.22 -23.43 -13.49
CA ALA A 170 9.36 -24.60 -13.68
C ALA A 170 9.84 -25.84 -12.91
N ASP A 171 11.15 -26.09 -12.86
CA ASP A 171 11.72 -27.23 -12.14
C ASP A 171 11.58 -27.07 -10.63
N ASN A 172 11.73 -25.85 -10.13
CA ASN A 172 11.72 -25.56 -8.69
C ASN A 172 10.36 -25.07 -8.16
N MET A 173 9.34 -24.90 -9.01
CA MET A 173 8.01 -24.42 -8.61
C MET A 173 7.31 -25.33 -7.61
N ASP A 174 7.67 -26.61 -7.54
CA ASP A 174 7.08 -27.60 -6.63
C ASP A 174 7.74 -27.60 -5.24
N ASP A 175 8.84 -26.84 -5.07
CA ASP A 175 9.51 -26.69 -3.80
C ASP A 175 8.70 -25.75 -2.89
N LYS A 176 7.93 -26.34 -1.98
CA LYS A 176 7.10 -25.63 -1.01
C LYS A 176 7.89 -24.58 -0.20
N HIS A 177 9.17 -24.82 0.10
CA HIS A 177 10.01 -23.87 0.83
C HIS A 177 10.31 -22.62 -0.02
N ARG A 178 10.52 -22.78 -1.33
CA ARG A 178 10.71 -21.64 -2.24
C ARG A 178 9.40 -20.90 -2.51
N GLN A 179 8.28 -21.59 -2.54
CA GLN A 179 6.96 -20.96 -2.64
C GLN A 179 6.68 -20.06 -1.42
N GLU A 180 6.92 -20.56 -0.20
CA GLU A 180 6.79 -19.79 1.04
C GLU A 180 7.73 -18.57 1.01
N LYS A 181 9.01 -18.76 0.66
CA LYS A 181 9.98 -17.67 0.55
C LYS A 181 9.58 -16.61 -0.50
N ALA A 182 8.99 -17.03 -1.62
CA ALA A 182 8.48 -16.13 -2.64
C ALA A 182 7.26 -15.34 -2.15
N MET A 183 6.35 -15.99 -1.42
CA MET A 183 5.19 -15.33 -0.82
C MET A 183 5.59 -14.31 0.24
N ASP A 184 6.52 -14.66 1.12
CA ASP A 184 7.04 -13.75 2.15
C ASP A 184 7.73 -12.55 1.52
N PHE A 185 8.53 -12.78 0.48
CA PHE A 185 9.15 -11.70 -0.28
C PHE A 185 8.09 -10.82 -0.97
N PHE A 186 7.02 -11.41 -1.51
CA PHE A 186 5.95 -10.65 -2.16
C PHE A 186 5.22 -9.76 -1.14
N VAL A 187 4.73 -10.35 -0.04
CA VAL A 187 3.91 -9.68 0.97
C VAL A 187 4.67 -8.57 1.67
N SER A 188 5.93 -8.81 2.07
CA SER A 188 6.79 -7.82 2.74
C SER A 188 7.05 -6.55 1.90
N ASN A 189 6.82 -6.62 0.60
CA ASN A 189 7.06 -5.52 -0.32
C ASN A 189 5.77 -4.92 -0.91
N ILE A 190 4.59 -5.42 -0.55
CA ILE A 190 3.29 -4.81 -0.90
C ILE A 190 3.27 -3.29 -0.57
N PRO A 191 3.78 -2.81 0.58
CA PRO A 191 3.82 -1.37 0.86
C PRO A 191 4.61 -0.57 -0.19
N LYS A 192 5.70 -1.14 -0.72
CA LYS A 192 6.52 -0.50 -1.75
C LYS A 192 5.80 -0.46 -3.09
N ALA A 193 5.11 -1.54 -3.46
CA ALA A 193 4.29 -1.59 -4.67
C ALA A 193 3.16 -0.55 -4.62
N LEU A 194 2.48 -0.41 -3.48
CA LEU A 194 1.46 0.63 -3.28
C LEU A 194 2.04 2.04 -3.41
N PHE A 195 3.25 2.27 -2.89
CA PHE A 195 3.92 3.57 -3.02
C PHE A 195 4.24 3.91 -4.48
N ILE A 196 4.72 2.95 -5.27
CA ILE A 196 4.97 3.10 -6.71
C ILE A 196 3.66 3.35 -7.48
N TYR A 197 2.57 2.70 -7.06
CA TYR A 197 1.27 2.85 -7.70
C TYR A 197 0.63 4.22 -7.49
N MET A 198 0.89 4.90 -6.37
CA MET A 198 0.29 6.20 -6.07
C MET A 198 0.54 7.28 -7.16
N PRO A 199 1.78 7.53 -7.63
CA PRO A 199 2.02 8.44 -8.75
C PRO A 199 1.26 8.07 -10.03
N MET A 200 1.11 6.77 -10.31
CA MET A 200 0.40 6.26 -11.49
C MET A 200 -1.11 6.49 -11.36
N PHE A 201 -1.68 6.24 -10.17
CA PHE A 201 -3.08 6.53 -9.87
C PHE A 201 -3.38 8.04 -9.99
N ALA A 202 -2.51 8.89 -9.43
CA ALA A 202 -2.62 10.34 -9.53
C ALA A 202 -2.53 10.82 -10.99
N PHE A 203 -1.66 10.20 -11.79
CA PHE A 203 -1.51 10.50 -13.21
C PHE A 203 -2.78 10.17 -13.99
N MET A 204 -3.36 8.99 -13.76
CA MET A 204 -4.61 8.60 -14.41
C MET A 204 -5.76 9.53 -14.00
N LEU A 205 -5.87 9.88 -12.72
CA LEU A 205 -6.84 10.89 -12.27
C LEU A 205 -6.64 12.22 -12.99
N TRP A 206 -5.42 12.73 -13.05
CA TRP A 206 -5.13 14.00 -13.71
C TRP A 206 -5.51 13.98 -15.20
N LEU A 207 -5.34 12.85 -15.90
CA LEU A 207 -5.68 12.71 -17.32
C LEU A 207 -7.18 12.89 -17.62
N PHE A 208 -8.06 12.46 -16.72
CA PHE A 208 -9.52 12.49 -16.87
C PHE A 208 -10.18 13.82 -16.44
N HIS A 209 -9.41 14.72 -15.83
CA HIS A 209 -9.89 16.00 -15.32
C HIS A 209 -9.31 17.18 -16.11
N ASN A 210 -9.93 18.35 -15.98
CA ASN A 210 -9.55 19.51 -16.78
C ASN A 210 -8.15 20.03 -16.42
N LYS A 211 -7.18 19.74 -17.28
CA LYS A 211 -5.75 20.09 -17.14
C LYS A 211 -5.48 21.59 -17.01
N LYS A 212 -6.39 22.46 -17.47
CA LYS A 212 -6.24 23.92 -17.31
C LYS A 212 -6.55 24.39 -15.89
N ARG A 213 -7.34 23.62 -15.14
CA ARG A 213 -7.78 23.97 -13.79
C ARG A 213 -7.05 23.19 -12.71
N PHE A 214 -6.62 21.96 -13.02
CA PHE A 214 -5.97 21.07 -12.07
C PHE A 214 -4.60 20.64 -12.59
N TYR A 215 -3.58 20.90 -11.78
CA TYR A 215 -2.23 20.42 -12.01
C TYR A 215 -2.07 18.99 -11.48
N TYR A 216 -1.06 18.28 -11.97
CA TYR A 216 -0.75 16.93 -11.49
C TYR A 216 -0.59 16.87 -9.96
N PHE A 217 0.03 17.90 -9.38
CA PHE A 217 0.21 18.04 -7.94
C PHE A 217 -1.13 17.99 -7.16
N ASP A 218 -2.19 18.57 -7.71
CA ASP A 218 -3.52 18.62 -7.09
C ASP A 218 -4.13 17.21 -7.03
N SER A 219 -4.06 16.48 -8.14
CA SER A 219 -4.46 15.08 -8.22
C SER A 219 -3.60 14.18 -7.33
N GLY A 220 -2.31 14.49 -7.17
CA GLY A 220 -1.40 13.85 -6.22
C GLY A 220 -1.84 14.02 -4.77
N ILE A 221 -2.20 15.23 -4.35
CA ILE A 221 -2.71 15.49 -3.01
C ILE A 221 -4.02 14.75 -2.74
N PHE A 222 -4.95 14.76 -3.71
CA PHE A 222 -6.19 14.00 -3.57
C PHE A 222 -5.90 12.50 -3.41
N THR A 223 -4.96 11.97 -4.19
CA THR A 223 -4.52 10.58 -4.15
C THR A 223 -3.96 10.21 -2.79
N LEU A 224 -3.06 11.01 -2.21
CA LEU A 224 -2.47 10.75 -0.88
C LEU A 224 -3.55 10.65 0.21
N HIS A 225 -4.52 11.57 0.21
CA HIS A 225 -5.63 11.50 1.15
C HIS A 225 -6.55 10.29 0.89
N PHE A 226 -6.82 9.96 -0.38
CA PHE A 226 -7.63 8.80 -0.72
C PHE A 226 -6.99 7.49 -0.22
N PHE A 227 -5.70 7.26 -0.51
CA PHE A 227 -4.99 6.08 0.01
C PHE A 227 -4.86 6.09 1.53
N SER A 228 -4.76 7.26 2.16
CA SER A 228 -4.84 7.38 3.61
C SER A 228 -6.17 6.86 4.16
N VAL A 229 -7.30 7.16 3.50
CA VAL A 229 -8.61 6.60 3.88
C VAL A 229 -8.65 5.10 3.68
N VAL A 230 -8.16 4.59 2.54
CA VAL A 230 -8.13 3.15 2.26
C VAL A 230 -7.38 2.39 3.34
N LEU A 231 -6.17 2.84 3.68
CA LEU A 231 -5.31 2.22 4.68
C LEU A 231 -5.90 2.34 6.09
N PHE A 232 -6.47 3.50 6.43
CA PHE A 232 -7.12 3.70 7.72
C PHE A 232 -8.39 2.85 7.87
N SER A 233 -9.21 2.75 6.82
CA SER A 233 -10.36 1.83 6.76
C SER A 233 -9.94 0.38 6.93
N PHE A 234 -8.86 -0.05 6.26
CA PHE A 234 -8.32 -1.40 6.41
C PHE A 234 -7.88 -1.68 7.85
N THR A 235 -7.19 -0.72 8.48
CA THR A 235 -6.73 -0.83 9.88
C THR A 235 -7.89 -0.94 10.86
N ILE A 236 -8.92 -0.11 10.71
CA ILE A 236 -10.12 -0.19 11.56
C ILE A 236 -10.85 -1.51 11.30
N GLY A 237 -10.96 -1.92 10.03
CA GLY A 237 -11.55 -3.20 9.63
C GLY A 237 -10.85 -4.40 10.27
N SER A 238 -9.52 -4.44 10.25
CA SER A 238 -8.75 -5.54 10.86
C SER A 238 -8.96 -5.62 12.37
N ILE A 239 -9.01 -4.48 13.07
CA ILE A 239 -9.30 -4.44 14.51
C ILE A 239 -10.73 -4.95 14.78
N LEU A 240 -11.72 -4.49 14.02
CA LEU A 240 -13.12 -4.91 14.19
C LEU A 240 -13.31 -6.40 13.91
N VAL A 241 -12.63 -6.94 12.90
CA VAL A 241 -12.64 -8.37 12.57
C VAL A 241 -11.97 -9.18 13.68
N CYS A 242 -10.84 -8.72 14.21
CA CYS A 242 -10.19 -9.36 15.35
C CYS A 242 -11.14 -9.46 16.55
N ILE A 243 -11.83 -8.36 16.89
CA ILE A 243 -12.82 -8.33 17.97
C ILE A 243 -13.99 -9.28 17.64
N ALA A 244 -14.52 -9.23 16.42
CA ALA A 244 -15.63 -10.09 16.02
C ALA A 244 -15.27 -11.59 16.11
N ASN A 245 -14.06 -11.97 15.72
CA ASN A 245 -13.59 -13.35 15.82
C ASN A 245 -13.42 -13.80 17.27
N TRP A 246 -12.93 -12.92 18.16
CA TRP A 246 -12.85 -13.20 19.60
C TRP A 246 -14.23 -13.38 20.27
N LEU A 247 -15.29 -12.85 19.66
CA LEU A 247 -16.68 -13.00 20.10
C LEU A 247 -17.45 -14.07 19.30
N ASP A 248 -16.77 -14.86 18.46
CA ASP A 248 -17.36 -15.87 17.56
C ASP A 248 -18.42 -15.32 16.57
N TRP A 249 -18.33 -14.03 16.23
CA TRP A 249 -19.25 -13.35 15.30
C TRP A 249 -18.74 -13.37 13.85
N ILE A 250 -18.62 -14.56 13.26
CA ILE A 250 -18.07 -14.78 11.91
C ILE A 250 -18.80 -13.95 10.83
N TRP A 251 -20.14 -13.89 10.88
CA TRP A 251 -20.92 -13.09 9.92
C TRP A 251 -20.62 -11.59 10.02
N LEU A 252 -20.37 -11.08 11.23
CA LEU A 252 -20.02 -9.68 11.45
C LEU A 252 -18.64 -9.37 10.86
N ALA A 253 -17.69 -10.30 10.96
CA ALA A 253 -16.38 -10.15 10.33
C ALA A 253 -16.49 -10.00 8.80
N ALA A 254 -17.32 -10.82 8.15
CA ALA A 254 -17.56 -10.71 6.70
C ALA A 254 -18.26 -9.39 6.31
N LEU A 255 -19.31 -9.00 7.06
CA LEU A 255 -20.04 -7.75 6.83
C LEU A 255 -19.16 -6.51 7.01
N THR A 256 -18.17 -6.57 7.90
CA THR A 256 -17.24 -5.47 8.14
C THR A 256 -16.43 -5.13 6.89
N TRP A 257 -15.89 -6.12 6.19
CA TRP A 257 -15.15 -5.87 4.95
C TRP A 257 -16.03 -5.31 3.83
N ILE A 258 -17.24 -5.85 3.67
CA ILE A 258 -18.23 -5.35 2.69
C ILE A 258 -18.56 -3.88 2.98
N PHE A 259 -18.78 -3.54 4.25
CA PHE A 259 -19.03 -2.17 4.67
C PHE A 259 -17.89 -1.22 4.28
N PHE A 260 -16.63 -1.58 4.57
CA PHE A 260 -15.48 -0.73 4.23
C PHE A 260 -15.26 -0.61 2.72
N ILE A 261 -15.48 -1.68 1.94
CA ILE A 261 -15.41 -1.64 0.47
C ILE A 261 -16.46 -0.67 -0.09
N CYS A 262 -17.71 -0.77 0.38
CA CYS A 262 -18.78 0.14 0.00
C CYS A 262 -18.48 1.58 0.40
N TYR A 263 -17.93 1.79 1.61
CA TYR A 263 -17.55 3.10 2.11
C TYR A 263 -16.39 3.72 1.30
N ILE A 264 -15.34 2.97 0.97
CA ILE A 264 -14.22 3.43 0.13
C ILE A 264 -14.72 3.81 -1.27
N THR A 265 -15.60 2.99 -1.85
CA THR A 265 -16.22 3.28 -3.15
C THR A 265 -17.03 4.57 -3.09
N PHE A 266 -17.92 4.70 -2.09
CA PHE A 266 -18.66 5.93 -1.84
C PHE A 266 -17.73 7.14 -1.66
N TYR A 267 -16.65 6.97 -0.90
CA TYR A 267 -15.66 8.01 -0.63
C TYR A 267 -15.00 8.49 -1.91
N PHE A 268 -14.56 7.58 -2.78
CA PHE A 268 -13.89 7.92 -4.02
C PHE A 268 -14.81 8.74 -4.95
N PHE A 269 -16.04 8.27 -5.16
CA PHE A 269 -17.01 8.96 -6.02
C PHE A 269 -17.41 10.32 -5.46
N ARG A 270 -17.75 10.38 -4.16
CA ARG A 270 -18.15 11.63 -3.52
C ARG A 270 -16.99 12.61 -3.40
N GLY A 271 -15.80 12.11 -3.08
CA GLY A 271 -14.58 12.88 -2.92
C GLY A 271 -14.12 13.50 -4.23
N SER A 272 -14.11 12.72 -5.32
CA SER A 272 -13.75 13.22 -6.65
C SER A 272 -14.69 14.34 -7.09
N ARG A 273 -16.00 14.18 -6.88
CA ARG A 273 -16.99 15.23 -7.18
C ARG A 273 -16.72 16.52 -6.41
N ILE A 274 -16.47 16.41 -5.10
CA ILE A 274 -16.24 17.58 -4.24
C ILE A 274 -14.92 18.27 -4.58
N PHE A 275 -13.87 17.49 -4.82
CA PHE A 275 -12.53 18.01 -5.08
C PHE A 275 -12.44 18.69 -6.45
N TYR A 276 -12.91 18.03 -7.52
CA TYR A 276 -12.87 18.56 -8.87
C TYR A 276 -14.00 19.56 -9.19
N ASN A 277 -15.01 19.65 -8.30
CA ASN A 277 -16.18 20.53 -8.43
C ASN A 277 -16.89 20.36 -9.78
N GLU A 278 -17.28 19.13 -10.08
CA GLU A 278 -17.97 18.74 -11.31
C GLU A 278 -19.46 18.40 -11.06
N LYS A 279 -20.27 18.44 -12.12
CA LYS A 279 -21.68 18.00 -12.07
C LYS A 279 -21.76 16.51 -11.69
N ARG A 280 -22.81 16.13 -10.94
CA ARG A 280 -22.95 14.78 -10.34
C ARG A 280 -22.81 13.64 -11.35
N TRP A 281 -23.52 13.69 -12.46
CA TRP A 281 -23.50 12.62 -13.48
C TRP A 281 -22.15 12.50 -14.18
N VAL A 282 -21.55 13.63 -14.56
CA VAL A 282 -20.22 13.67 -15.21
C VAL A 282 -19.16 13.08 -14.28
N SER A 283 -19.14 13.52 -13.02
CA SER A 283 -18.16 13.07 -12.04
C SER A 283 -18.30 11.57 -11.74
N ASN A 284 -19.54 11.06 -11.65
CA ASN A 284 -19.78 9.64 -11.40
C ASN A 284 -19.31 8.75 -12.57
N ILE A 285 -19.60 9.14 -13.82
CA ILE A 285 -19.15 8.38 -15.00
C ILE A 285 -17.62 8.36 -15.06
N LYS A 286 -16.97 9.53 -14.90
CA LYS A 286 -15.50 9.61 -14.85
C LYS A 286 -14.93 8.76 -13.72
N SER A 287 -15.50 8.84 -12.52
CA SER A 287 -15.05 8.06 -11.36
C SER A 287 -15.20 6.56 -11.62
N PHE A 288 -16.29 6.12 -12.25
CA PHE A 288 -16.49 4.71 -12.58
C PHE A 288 -15.45 4.20 -13.58
N ILE A 289 -15.24 4.93 -14.68
CA ILE A 289 -14.19 4.60 -15.67
C ILE A 289 -12.81 4.59 -14.98
N GLN A 290 -12.56 5.57 -14.12
CA GLN A 290 -11.32 5.69 -13.37
C GLN A 290 -11.09 4.50 -12.43
N VAL A 291 -12.13 3.99 -11.77
CA VAL A 291 -12.03 2.78 -10.93
C VAL A 291 -11.66 1.57 -11.78
N ILE A 292 -12.29 1.38 -12.95
CA ILE A 292 -11.99 0.26 -13.85
C ILE A 292 -10.54 0.33 -14.35
N ILE A 293 -10.10 1.49 -14.85
CA ILE A 293 -8.73 1.68 -15.34
C ILE A 293 -7.72 1.45 -14.23
N ASN A 294 -7.95 2.01 -13.05
CA ASN A 294 -7.08 1.83 -11.90
C ASN A 294 -7.04 0.37 -11.43
N PHE A 295 -8.15 -0.35 -11.49
CA PHE A 295 -8.20 -1.79 -11.19
C PHE A 295 -7.33 -2.60 -12.15
N ILE A 296 -7.42 -2.34 -13.46
CA ILE A 296 -6.55 -2.99 -14.45
C ILE A 296 -5.08 -2.61 -14.22
N LEU A 297 -4.81 -1.34 -13.91
CA LEU A 297 -3.47 -0.83 -13.70
C LEU A 297 -2.79 -1.45 -12.47
N ILE A 298 -3.51 -1.56 -11.35
CA ILE A 298 -2.96 -2.21 -10.15
C ILE A 298 -2.73 -3.69 -10.38
N LEU A 299 -3.62 -4.39 -11.11
CA LEU A 299 -3.39 -5.78 -11.49
C LEU A 299 -2.12 -5.95 -12.33
N LEU A 300 -1.92 -5.08 -13.32
CA LEU A 300 -0.70 -5.08 -14.14
C LEU A 300 0.55 -4.84 -13.29
N VAL A 301 0.52 -3.86 -12.37
CA VAL A 301 1.64 -3.59 -11.45
C VAL A 301 1.94 -4.80 -10.56
N LEU A 302 0.91 -5.46 -10.03
CA LEU A 302 1.07 -6.66 -9.20
C LEU A 302 1.61 -7.86 -9.99
N ILE A 303 1.19 -8.04 -11.25
CA ILE A 303 1.72 -9.09 -12.13
C ILE A 303 3.20 -8.84 -12.42
N ILE A 304 3.59 -7.63 -12.81
CA ILE A 304 5.01 -7.28 -13.06
C ILE A 304 5.83 -7.50 -11.78
N TYR A 305 5.29 -7.09 -10.63
CA TYR A 305 5.96 -7.26 -9.34
C TYR A 305 6.08 -8.73 -8.92
N GLY A 306 5.04 -9.54 -9.18
CA GLY A 306 5.05 -10.98 -8.97
C GLY A 306 6.08 -11.68 -9.84
N LEU A 307 6.14 -11.34 -11.14
CA LEU A 307 7.17 -11.84 -12.06
C LEU A 307 8.58 -11.47 -11.59
N PHE A 308 8.80 -10.23 -11.16
CA PHE A 308 10.07 -9.80 -10.59
C PHE A 308 10.45 -10.62 -9.34
N THR A 309 9.48 -10.90 -8.47
CA THR A 309 9.68 -11.72 -7.27
C THR A 309 10.07 -13.14 -7.63
N VAL A 310 9.37 -13.75 -8.59
CA VAL A 310 9.65 -15.10 -9.07
C VAL A 310 11.06 -15.17 -9.67
N VAL A 311 11.41 -14.25 -10.57
CA VAL A 311 12.76 -14.19 -11.16
C VAL A 311 13.83 -14.04 -10.09
N LYS A 312 13.60 -13.24 -9.05
CA LYS A 312 14.58 -13.01 -7.98
C LYS A 312 14.75 -14.19 -7.02
N VAL A 313 13.70 -14.98 -6.80
CA VAL A 313 13.72 -16.11 -5.84
C VAL A 313 14.15 -17.41 -6.51
N TYR A 314 13.82 -17.59 -7.79
CA TYR A 314 14.05 -18.83 -8.54
C TYR A 314 15.16 -18.74 -9.60
N GLY A 315 15.55 -17.53 -10.04
CA GLY A 315 16.66 -17.30 -10.96
C GLY A 315 18.00 -17.25 -10.26
#